data_AF-A0A212JSF1-F1
#
_entry.id   AF-A0A212JSF1-F1
#
_cell.length_a   1.000
_cell.length_b   1.000
_cell.length_c   1.000
_cell.angle_alpha   90.00
_cell.angle_beta   90.00
_cell.angle_gamma   90.00
#
_symmetry.space_group_name_H-M   'P 1'
#
loop_
_entity.id
_entity.type
_entity.pdbx_description
1 polymer ?
#
loop_
_entity_poly.entity_id
_entity_poly.type
_entity_poly.pdbx_seq_one_letter_code
_entity_poly.pdbx_strand_id
1 'polypeptide(L)'
;MDERESVFELNEQDIDAAWDEDVETHIQQEEPPEPEAQPPVEEGKQDPPAAPPQNDNAAGDKEPSANQPQDTFTLKHLEETKTVNRDEVVVLAQKGMDYDRIRQERDQLREYRQGADPALNLVKAYAERNGMDIGAYIDFCRKQELMAQGVNEQTAAAQIEVEKNQAAMQERNAEEERQRQEQERIQQGAKRRNEERTRDMNAFIAAYPNVKPESIPPQVWAQVAKGESLMSAYTMHRNQELEAQITAERQNQQNRQRTPGSLNSGLDGSTRDEIDKIWYADD
;
A
#
# COMPACT_ATOMS: atom_id res chain seq x y z
N MET A 1 49.75 -35.48 -3.89
CA MET A 1 49.69 -34.02 -3.84
C MET A 1 48.77 -33.63 -4.97
N ASP A 2 47.50 -33.54 -4.63
CA ASP A 2 46.41 -33.14 -5.52
C ASP A 2 46.19 -31.64 -5.32
N GLU A 3 46.34 -30.86 -6.38
CA GLU A 3 45.86 -29.48 -6.45
C GLU A 3 44.97 -29.39 -7.68
N ARG A 4 43.65 -29.52 -7.46
CA ARG A 4 42.63 -29.23 -8.46
C ARG A 4 42.13 -27.80 -8.24
N GLU A 5 42.11 -27.07 -9.35
CA GLU A 5 41.51 -25.75 -9.55
C GLU A 5 40.12 -25.67 -8.91
N SER A 6 39.91 -24.72 -7.98
CA SER A 6 38.59 -24.37 -7.47
C SER A 6 38.09 -23.12 -8.18
N VAL A 7 37.37 -23.34 -9.28
CA VAL A 7 36.50 -22.34 -9.91
C VAL A 7 35.39 -22.02 -8.90
N PHE A 8 35.31 -20.76 -8.46
CA PHE A 8 34.22 -20.26 -7.62
C PHE A 8 32.95 -20.16 -8.47
N GLU A 9 32.18 -21.25 -8.53
CA GLU A 9 30.77 -21.23 -8.92
C GLU A 9 29.96 -20.72 -7.73
N LEU A 10 29.52 -19.46 -7.79
CA LEU A 10 28.48 -18.93 -6.89
C LEU A 10 27.17 -19.65 -7.26
N ASN A 11 26.75 -20.55 -6.38
CA ASN A 11 25.56 -21.35 -6.54
C ASN A 11 24.33 -20.48 -6.23
N GLU A 12 23.34 -20.45 -7.12
CA GLU A 12 22.10 -19.65 -7.01
C GLU A 12 21.29 -19.93 -5.71
N GLN A 13 21.59 -21.04 -5.03
CA GLN A 13 20.96 -21.47 -3.78
C GLN A 13 21.42 -20.67 -2.55
N ASP A 14 22.58 -20.02 -2.60
CA ASP A 14 23.08 -19.22 -1.47
C ASP A 14 22.42 -17.83 -1.39
N ILE A 15 21.76 -17.39 -2.47
CA ILE A 15 21.10 -16.08 -2.55
C ILE A 15 19.65 -16.17 -2.04
N ASP A 16 18.96 -17.29 -2.26
CA ASP A 16 17.59 -17.52 -1.76
C ASP A 16 17.55 -17.80 -0.25
N ALA A 17 18.61 -18.38 0.33
CA ALA A 17 18.69 -18.65 1.77
C ALA A 17 18.75 -17.39 2.65
N ALA A 18 19.12 -16.22 2.09
CA ALA A 18 19.17 -14.96 2.83
C ALA A 18 17.80 -14.29 3.02
N TRP A 19 16.74 -14.82 2.38
CA TRP A 19 15.39 -14.24 2.41
C TRP A 19 14.36 -15.07 3.21
N ASP A 20 14.74 -16.25 3.70
CA ASP A 20 13.86 -17.19 4.42
C ASP A 20 14.25 -17.44 5.90
N GLU A 21 15.07 -16.58 6.52
CA GLU A 21 15.25 -16.64 7.97
C GLU A 21 14.15 -15.86 8.70
N ASP A 22 13.13 -16.64 9.12
CA ASP A 22 12.18 -16.33 10.19
C ASP A 22 12.90 -15.75 11.41
N VAL A 23 12.82 -14.42 11.58
CA VAL A 23 13.15 -13.77 12.85
C VAL A 23 11.98 -14.01 13.81
N GLU A 24 12.06 -15.15 14.49
CA GLU A 24 11.22 -15.57 15.60
C GLU A 24 11.33 -14.58 16.77
N THR A 25 10.55 -13.49 16.74
CA THR A 25 10.43 -12.57 17.88
C THR A 25 9.33 -13.06 18.83
N HIS A 26 9.83 -13.75 19.85
CA HIS A 26 9.21 -14.11 21.13
C HIS A 26 8.31 -12.99 21.71
N ILE A 27 6.99 -13.11 21.53
CA ILE A 27 6.00 -12.31 22.27
C ILE A 27 5.76 -13.00 23.62
N GLN A 28 6.35 -12.45 24.68
CA GLN A 28 5.99 -12.75 26.06
C GLN A 28 4.57 -12.25 26.33
N GLN A 29 3.68 -13.20 26.65
CA GLN A 29 2.37 -12.94 27.23
C GLN A 29 2.57 -12.62 28.72
N GLU A 30 2.35 -11.37 29.12
CA GLU A 30 2.07 -11.00 30.52
C GLU A 30 0.55 -10.80 30.68
N GLU A 31 -0.05 -11.66 31.51
CA GLU A 31 -1.38 -11.55 32.09
C GLU A 31 -1.53 -10.25 32.93
N PRO A 32 -2.66 -9.55 32.82
CA PRO A 32 -3.19 -8.75 33.92
C PRO A 32 -4.27 -9.53 34.71
N PRO A 33 -4.34 -9.36 36.03
CA PRO A 33 -5.06 -10.26 36.93
C PRO A 33 -6.58 -10.01 37.00
N GLU A 34 -7.24 -11.11 37.33
CA GLU A 34 -8.62 -11.30 37.78
C GLU A 34 -9.02 -10.37 38.94
N PRO A 35 -10.30 -9.98 39.03
CA PRO A 35 -10.96 -10.04 40.33
C PRO A 35 -12.28 -10.82 40.26
N GLU A 36 -12.36 -11.83 41.11
CA GLU A 36 -13.55 -12.63 41.44
C GLU A 36 -14.66 -11.78 42.13
N ALA A 37 -15.92 -12.10 41.78
CA ALA A 37 -17.10 -12.31 42.66
C ALA A 37 -17.44 -11.28 43.78
N GLN A 38 -18.67 -10.76 44.01
CA GLN A 38 -20.05 -11.28 43.87
C GLN A 38 -21.09 -10.18 44.35
N PRO A 39 -22.44 -10.37 44.35
CA PRO A 39 -23.50 -9.38 43.99
C PRO A 39 -24.52 -9.09 45.15
N PRO A 40 -25.86 -8.95 44.97
CA PRO A 40 -26.74 -8.08 44.15
C PRO A 40 -27.74 -7.22 45.01
N VAL A 41 -28.40 -6.18 44.45
CA VAL A 41 -29.77 -5.79 44.88
C VAL A 41 -30.58 -5.21 43.72
N GLU A 42 -31.82 -5.69 43.63
CA GLU A 42 -32.86 -5.48 42.63
C GLU A 42 -33.80 -4.29 42.91
N GLU A 43 -34.61 -3.96 41.90
CA GLU A 43 -35.94 -3.31 41.91
C GLU A 43 -36.10 -1.78 41.96
N GLY A 44 -36.38 -1.19 40.78
CA GLY A 44 -37.76 -0.80 40.43
C GLY A 44 -38.17 0.67 40.55
N LYS A 45 -38.44 1.34 39.41
CA LYS A 45 -39.77 1.86 38.99
C LYS A 45 -39.73 2.86 37.81
N GLN A 46 -40.40 2.46 36.72
CA GLN A 46 -41.43 3.16 35.91
C GLN A 46 -41.12 4.49 35.16
N ASP A 47 -41.18 4.38 33.82
CA ASP A 47 -41.39 5.34 32.71
C ASP A 47 -42.68 6.23 32.80
N PRO A 48 -43.05 7.16 31.86
CA PRO A 48 -42.36 7.85 30.70
C PRO A 48 -42.76 9.38 30.61
N PRO A 49 -42.93 10.04 29.43
CA PRO A 49 -41.98 10.45 28.37
C PRO A 49 -41.97 12.00 28.12
N ALA A 50 -40.91 12.57 27.53
CA ALA A 50 -41.00 13.91 26.92
C ALA A 50 -39.99 14.10 25.76
N ALA A 51 -40.56 14.30 24.57
CA ALA A 51 -40.15 15.05 23.39
C ALA A 51 -38.67 15.13 22.92
N PRO A 52 -38.42 15.03 21.60
CA PRO A 52 -37.08 15.09 21.00
C PRO A 52 -36.50 16.52 21.02
N PRO A 53 -35.20 16.73 21.22
CA PRO A 53 -34.61 18.04 20.99
C PRO A 53 -34.44 18.26 19.48
N GLN A 54 -35.06 19.34 19.03
CA GLN A 54 -34.97 19.91 17.70
C GLN A 54 -33.53 20.31 17.34
N ASN A 55 -33.31 20.19 16.04
CA ASN A 55 -32.13 20.57 15.30
C ASN A 55 -32.07 22.11 15.19
N ASP A 56 -31.37 22.76 16.10
CA ASP A 56 -31.10 24.19 16.02
C ASP A 56 -29.82 24.46 15.22
N ASN A 57 -30.02 24.71 13.91
CA ASN A 57 -29.04 25.37 13.07
C ASN A 57 -28.90 26.84 13.52
N ALA A 58 -27.98 27.10 14.43
CA ALA A 58 -27.50 28.45 14.72
C ALA A 58 -26.32 28.76 13.80
N ALA A 59 -26.59 29.53 12.75
CA ALA A 59 -25.60 30.25 11.98
C ALA A 59 -24.79 31.17 12.91
N GLY A 60 -23.50 30.87 13.06
CA GLY A 60 -22.53 31.72 13.70
C GLY A 60 -21.34 31.91 12.77
N ASP A 61 -21.27 33.09 12.15
CA ASP A 61 -20.10 33.59 11.45
C ASP A 61 -18.85 33.43 12.33
N LYS A 62 -17.88 32.65 11.85
CA LYS A 62 -16.47 32.77 12.23
C LYS A 62 -15.62 32.76 10.97
N GLU A 63 -15.08 33.94 10.67
CA GLU A 63 -14.02 34.17 9.72
C GLU A 63 -12.82 33.23 9.94
N PRO A 64 -12.05 32.93 8.87
CA PRO A 64 -11.11 31.83 8.84
C PRO A 64 -9.83 32.19 9.61
N SER A 65 -9.55 31.44 10.68
CA SER A 65 -8.22 31.42 11.27
C SER A 65 -7.29 30.65 10.33
N ALA A 66 -6.40 31.38 9.67
CA ALA A 66 -5.26 30.83 8.98
C ALA A 66 -4.31 30.07 9.94
N ASN A 67 -3.68 29.03 9.40
CA ASN A 67 -2.45 28.39 9.87
C ASN A 67 -2.56 27.27 10.92
N GLN A 68 -3.11 26.11 10.50
CA GLN A 68 -2.60 24.81 10.93
C GLN A 68 -2.10 24.06 9.68
N PRO A 69 -0.99 23.31 9.74
CA PRO A 69 -0.58 22.48 8.63
C PRO A 69 -1.73 21.53 8.32
N GLN A 70 -2.32 21.65 7.14
CA GLN A 70 -3.25 20.63 6.67
C GLN A 70 -2.40 19.39 6.45
N ASP A 71 -2.42 18.48 7.42
CA ASP A 71 -1.83 17.15 7.29
C ASP A 71 -2.54 16.48 6.10
N THR A 72 -1.94 16.62 4.93
CA THR A 72 -2.40 16.05 3.67
C THR A 72 -1.73 14.70 3.54
N PHE A 73 -2.55 13.65 3.52
CA PHE A 73 -2.08 12.28 3.40
C PHE A 73 -2.34 11.78 2.00
N THR A 74 -1.33 11.17 1.38
CA THR A 74 -1.47 10.49 0.10
C THR A 74 -2.04 9.09 0.34
N LEU A 75 -3.35 8.92 0.11
CA LEU A 75 -4.00 7.62 0.16
C LEU A 75 -4.00 7.01 -1.25
N LYS A 76 -3.41 5.83 -1.38
CA LYS A 76 -3.40 5.06 -2.63
C LYS A 76 -4.54 4.05 -2.62
N HIS A 77 -5.46 4.14 -3.59
CA HIS A 77 -6.59 3.21 -3.74
C HIS A 77 -6.84 2.91 -5.22
N LEU A 78 -6.95 1.62 -5.57
CA LEU A 78 -7.22 1.12 -6.93
C LEU A 78 -6.40 1.80 -8.06
N GLU A 79 -5.13 2.12 -7.78
CA GLU A 79 -4.14 2.80 -8.65
C GLU A 79 -4.15 4.34 -8.68
N GLU A 80 -5.08 5.00 -7.99
CA GLU A 80 -5.12 6.47 -7.88
C GLU A 80 -4.53 6.95 -6.55
N THR A 81 -3.61 7.93 -6.59
CA THR A 81 -3.09 8.61 -5.40
C THR A 81 -3.93 9.84 -5.13
N LYS A 82 -4.78 9.78 -4.11
CA LYS A 82 -5.60 10.92 -3.69
C LYS A 82 -4.97 11.58 -2.48
N THR A 83 -4.73 12.88 -2.56
CA THR A 83 -4.34 13.70 -1.41
C THR A 83 -5.60 14.02 -0.62
N VAL A 84 -5.66 13.51 0.60
CA VAL A 84 -6.84 13.54 1.48
C VAL A 84 -6.45 14.25 2.78
N ASN A 85 -7.33 15.11 3.30
CA ASN A 85 -7.09 15.81 4.57
C ASN A 85 -7.32 14.90 5.78
N ARG A 86 -6.72 15.21 6.94
CA ARG A 86 -6.82 14.42 8.18
C ARG A 86 -8.25 13.99 8.56
N ASP A 87 -9.23 14.89 8.44
CA ASP A 87 -10.64 14.59 8.75
C ASP A 87 -11.25 13.63 7.73
N GLU A 88 -10.89 13.76 6.46
CA GLU A 88 -11.31 12.87 5.39
C GLU A 88 -10.66 11.48 5.55
N VAL A 89 -9.42 11.39 6.02
CA VAL A 89 -8.76 10.12 6.36
C VAL A 89 -9.50 9.40 7.47
N VAL A 90 -9.96 10.11 8.52
CA VAL A 90 -10.73 9.50 9.62
C VAL A 90 -12.09 8.98 9.12
N VAL A 91 -12.77 9.75 8.27
CA VAL A 91 -14.06 9.32 7.68
C VAL A 91 -13.87 8.13 6.74
N LEU A 92 -12.83 8.15 5.90
CA LEU A 92 -12.51 7.06 4.98
C LEU A 92 -11.97 5.84 5.71
N ALA A 93 -11.31 6.00 6.87
CA ALA A 93 -10.93 4.89 7.74
C ALA A 93 -12.15 4.28 8.44
N GLN A 94 -13.10 5.10 8.87
CA GLN A 94 -14.31 4.63 9.54
C GLN A 94 -15.31 3.97 8.59
N LYS A 95 -15.48 4.53 7.38
CA LYS A 95 -16.39 3.98 6.37
C LYS A 95 -15.72 2.94 5.48
N GLY A 96 -14.43 3.09 5.22
CA GLY A 96 -13.72 2.42 4.14
C GLY A 96 -13.83 3.23 2.83
N MET A 97 -12.73 3.30 2.08
CA MET A 97 -12.67 4.00 0.77
C MET A 97 -13.71 3.48 -0.23
N ASP A 98 -14.03 2.19 -0.17
CA ASP A 98 -14.97 1.53 -1.09
C ASP A 98 -16.42 1.52 -0.60
N TYR A 99 -16.74 2.10 0.55
CA TYR A 99 -18.07 1.99 1.14
C TYR A 99 -19.17 2.47 0.21
N ASP A 100 -18.96 3.64 -0.39
CA ASP A 100 -19.96 4.25 -1.28
C ASP A 100 -20.09 3.46 -2.59
N ARG A 101 -18.99 2.92 -3.13
CA ARG A 101 -19.01 2.06 -4.33
C ARG A 101 -19.76 0.76 -4.07
N ILE A 102 -19.40 0.06 -2.99
CA ILE A 102 -20.05 -1.20 -2.60
C ILE A 102 -21.52 -0.97 -2.28
N ARG A 103 -21.85 0.16 -1.63
CA ARG A 103 -23.24 0.53 -1.34
C ARG A 103 -24.02 0.79 -2.63
N GLN A 104 -23.46 1.52 -3.59
CA GLN A 104 -24.09 1.77 -4.88
C GLN A 104 -24.29 0.48 -5.67
N GLU A 105 -23.28 -0.39 -5.78
CA GLU A 105 -23.39 -1.70 -6.43
C GLU A 105 -24.45 -2.57 -5.75
N ARG A 106 -24.48 -2.58 -4.42
CA ARG A 106 -25.51 -3.30 -3.65
C ARG A 106 -26.91 -2.72 -3.89
N ASP A 107 -27.05 -1.40 -3.90
CA ASP A 107 -28.34 -0.75 -4.09
C ASP A 107 -28.84 -0.97 -5.54
N GLN A 108 -27.95 -0.93 -6.54
CA GLN A 108 -28.26 -1.33 -7.91
C GLN A 108 -28.67 -2.81 -7.99
N LEU A 109 -27.92 -3.73 -7.36
CA LEU A 109 -28.28 -5.15 -7.32
C LEU A 109 -29.61 -5.39 -6.61
N ARG A 110 -29.94 -4.60 -5.58
CA ARG A 110 -31.26 -4.65 -4.93
C ARG A 110 -32.36 -4.17 -5.85
N GLU A 111 -32.14 -3.12 -6.63
CA GLU A 111 -33.10 -2.62 -7.60
C GLU A 111 -33.34 -3.65 -8.73
N TYR A 112 -32.28 -4.24 -9.28
CA TYR A 112 -32.38 -5.33 -10.26
C TYR A 112 -33.11 -6.54 -9.69
N ARG A 113 -32.82 -6.94 -8.44
CA ARG A 113 -33.55 -8.01 -7.77
C ARG A 113 -35.02 -7.64 -7.58
N GLN A 114 -35.34 -6.45 -7.10
CA GLN A 114 -36.73 -6.02 -6.92
C GLN A 114 -37.52 -5.98 -8.24
N GLY A 115 -36.88 -5.63 -9.35
CA GLY A 115 -37.48 -5.70 -10.68
C GLY A 115 -37.65 -7.13 -11.22
N ALA A 116 -36.71 -8.02 -10.92
CA ALA A 116 -36.72 -9.41 -11.36
C ALA A 116 -37.53 -10.35 -10.44
N ASP A 117 -37.67 -10.03 -9.16
CA ASP A 117 -38.33 -10.84 -8.14
C ASP A 117 -39.79 -11.19 -8.49
N PRO A 118 -40.63 -10.27 -9.01
CA PRO A 118 -42.00 -10.60 -9.41
C PRO A 118 -42.02 -11.63 -10.55
N ALA A 119 -41.13 -11.47 -11.54
CA ALA A 119 -41.03 -12.40 -12.67
C ALA A 119 -40.46 -13.75 -12.23
N LEU A 120 -39.42 -13.76 -11.40
CA LEU A 120 -38.82 -14.97 -10.85
C LEU A 120 -39.80 -15.73 -9.95
N ASN A 121 -40.56 -15.04 -9.10
CA ASN A 121 -41.58 -15.66 -8.25
C ASN A 121 -42.71 -16.28 -9.07
N LEU A 122 -43.12 -15.64 -10.17
CA LEU A 122 -44.11 -16.18 -11.10
C LEU A 122 -43.58 -17.44 -11.79
N VAL A 123 -42.37 -17.38 -12.35
CA VAL A 123 -41.74 -18.54 -13.01
C VAL A 123 -41.55 -19.67 -12.00
N LYS A 124 -41.14 -19.37 -10.77
CA LYS A 124 -41.01 -20.33 -9.68
C LYS A 124 -42.34 -20.99 -9.33
N ALA A 125 -43.42 -20.23 -9.18
CA ALA A 125 -44.74 -20.77 -8.90
C ALA A 125 -45.24 -21.70 -10.04
N TYR A 126 -44.98 -21.35 -11.30
CA TYR A 126 -45.30 -22.22 -12.44
C TYR A 126 -44.42 -23.47 -12.51
N ALA A 127 -43.13 -23.34 -12.18
CA ALA A 127 -42.20 -24.46 -12.11
C ALA A 127 -42.63 -25.45 -11.02
N GLU A 128 -42.94 -24.95 -9.81
CA GLU A 128 -43.48 -25.74 -8.69
C GLU A 128 -44.80 -26.44 -9.05
N ARG A 129 -45.71 -25.76 -9.75
CA ARG A 129 -47.00 -26.37 -10.18
C ARG A 129 -46.82 -27.53 -11.14
N ASN A 130 -45.80 -27.48 -11.99
CA ASN A 130 -45.51 -28.54 -12.97
C ASN A 130 -44.46 -29.55 -12.46
N GLY A 131 -43.96 -29.39 -11.23
CA GLY A 131 -42.92 -30.25 -10.66
C GLY A 131 -41.58 -30.20 -11.42
N MET A 132 -41.31 -29.11 -12.13
CA MET A 132 -40.08 -28.89 -12.89
C MET A 132 -39.20 -27.84 -12.20
N ASP A 133 -37.89 -27.87 -12.45
CA ASP A 133 -36.97 -26.81 -12.00
C ASP A 133 -37.20 -25.51 -12.80
N ILE A 134 -36.81 -24.36 -12.24
CA ILE A 134 -36.97 -23.03 -12.85
C ILE A 134 -36.31 -22.98 -14.23
N GLY A 135 -35.09 -23.51 -14.36
CA GLY A 135 -34.39 -23.60 -15.64
C GLY A 135 -35.10 -24.51 -16.64
N ALA A 136 -35.53 -25.70 -16.18
CA ALA A 136 -36.24 -26.66 -17.01
C ALA A 136 -37.61 -26.15 -17.49
N TYR A 137 -38.30 -25.35 -16.68
CA TYR A 137 -39.57 -24.73 -17.06
C TYR A 137 -39.38 -23.64 -18.13
N ILE A 138 -38.31 -22.83 -18.04
CA ILE A 138 -37.96 -21.85 -19.08
C ILE A 138 -37.66 -22.57 -20.41
N ASP A 139 -36.89 -23.67 -20.35
CA ASP A 139 -36.60 -24.49 -21.53
C ASP A 139 -37.88 -25.11 -22.12
N PHE A 140 -38.81 -25.56 -21.27
CA PHE A 140 -40.11 -26.06 -21.69
C PHE A 140 -40.97 -24.97 -22.34
N CYS A 141 -41.03 -23.76 -21.77
CA CYS A 141 -41.74 -22.62 -22.38
C CYS A 141 -41.16 -22.28 -23.75
N ARG A 142 -39.83 -22.26 -23.87
CA ARG A 142 -39.13 -22.00 -25.13
C ARG A 142 -39.38 -23.09 -26.17
N LYS A 143 -39.38 -24.34 -25.75
CA LYS A 143 -39.73 -25.50 -26.57
C LYS A 143 -41.19 -25.43 -27.03
N GLN A 144 -42.12 -25.04 -26.17
CA GLN A 144 -43.53 -24.82 -26.51
C GLN A 144 -43.72 -23.70 -27.54
N GLU A 145 -42.98 -22.60 -27.40
CA GLU A 145 -42.99 -21.51 -28.39
C GLU A 145 -42.46 -21.96 -29.76
N LEU A 146 -41.34 -22.70 -29.78
CA LEU A 146 -40.78 -23.27 -31.01
C LEU A 146 -41.75 -24.28 -31.67
N MET A 147 -42.46 -25.08 -30.86
CA MET A 147 -43.52 -25.97 -31.35
C MET A 147 -44.71 -25.20 -31.92
N ALA A 148 -45.09 -24.07 -31.31
CA ALA A 148 -46.14 -23.18 -31.82
C ALA A 148 -45.73 -22.48 -33.14
N GLN A 149 -44.44 -22.28 -33.37
CA GLN A 149 -43.87 -21.80 -34.63
C GLN A 149 -43.75 -22.90 -35.71
N GLY A 150 -44.17 -24.13 -35.42
CA GLY A 150 -44.19 -25.24 -36.37
C GLY A 150 -42.86 -26.02 -36.47
N VAL A 151 -41.93 -25.80 -35.53
CA VAL A 151 -40.65 -26.54 -35.46
C VAL A 151 -40.87 -27.84 -34.69
N ASN A 152 -40.33 -28.93 -35.22
CA ASN A 152 -40.53 -30.27 -34.65
C ASN A 152 -39.83 -30.40 -33.28
N GLU A 153 -40.36 -31.23 -32.38
CA GLU A 153 -39.94 -31.30 -30.97
C GLU A 153 -38.44 -31.62 -30.80
N GLN A 154 -37.91 -32.49 -31.65
CA GLN A 154 -36.50 -32.87 -31.66
C GLN A 154 -35.56 -31.76 -32.14
N THR A 155 -36.01 -30.95 -33.11
CA THR A 155 -35.24 -29.82 -33.62
C THR A 155 -35.25 -28.64 -32.63
N ALA A 156 -36.33 -28.46 -31.88
CA ALA A 156 -36.42 -27.44 -30.84
C ALA A 156 -35.47 -27.73 -29.66
N ALA A 157 -35.42 -28.98 -29.19
CA ALA A 157 -34.48 -29.39 -28.15
C ALA A 157 -33.02 -29.25 -28.60
N ALA A 158 -32.70 -29.67 -29.83
CA ALA A 158 -31.35 -29.54 -30.38
C ALA A 158 -30.89 -28.08 -30.51
N GLN A 159 -31.80 -27.14 -30.84
CA GLN A 159 -31.48 -25.71 -30.89
C GLN A 159 -31.17 -25.13 -29.51
N ILE A 160 -31.94 -25.51 -28.48
CA ILE A 160 -31.71 -25.05 -27.09
C ILE A 160 -30.36 -25.57 -26.57
N GLU A 161 -30.00 -26.83 -26.87
CA GLU A 161 -28.69 -27.38 -26.50
C GLU A 161 -27.54 -26.66 -27.19
N VAL A 162 -27.66 -26.35 -28.49
CA VAL A 162 -26.63 -25.60 -29.23
C VAL A 162 -26.46 -24.20 -28.65
N GLU A 163 -27.57 -23.51 -28.33
CA GLU A 163 -27.52 -22.18 -27.73
C GLU A 163 -26.88 -22.20 -26.34
N LYS A 164 -27.23 -23.19 -25.50
CA LYS A 164 -26.62 -23.35 -24.17
C LYS A 164 -25.13 -23.65 -24.26
N ASN A 165 -24.71 -24.49 -25.21
CA ASN A 165 -23.30 -24.77 -25.46
C ASN A 165 -22.56 -23.53 -26.01
N GLN A 166 -23.21 -22.73 -26.85
CA GLN A 166 -22.64 -21.49 -27.37
C GLN A 166 -22.50 -20.44 -26.26
N ALA A 167 -23.49 -20.29 -25.38
CA ALA A 167 -23.43 -19.42 -24.21
C ALA A 167 -22.31 -19.86 -23.26
N ALA A 168 -22.22 -21.16 -22.94
CA ALA A 168 -21.14 -21.69 -22.10
C ALA A 168 -19.75 -21.48 -22.73
N MET A 169 -19.63 -21.59 -24.07
CA MET A 169 -18.39 -21.28 -24.78
C MET A 169 -18.06 -19.78 -24.73
N GLN A 170 -19.05 -18.90 -24.89
CA GLN A 170 -18.87 -17.45 -24.76
C GLN A 170 -18.44 -17.05 -23.35
N GLU A 171 -19.02 -17.65 -22.31
CA GLU A 171 -18.63 -17.42 -20.92
C GLU A 171 -17.17 -17.84 -20.69
N ARG A 172 -16.77 -19.02 -21.14
CA ARG A 172 -15.37 -19.48 -21.06
C ARG A 172 -14.41 -18.55 -21.81
N ASN A 173 -14.76 -18.16 -23.04
CA ASN A 173 -13.94 -17.24 -23.81
C ASN A 173 -13.83 -15.87 -23.13
N ALA A 174 -14.93 -15.35 -22.55
CA ALA A 174 -14.93 -14.08 -21.82
C ALA A 174 -14.13 -14.16 -20.51
N GLU A 175 -14.12 -15.31 -19.83
CA GLU A 175 -13.25 -15.56 -18.67
C GLU A 175 -11.77 -15.62 -19.09
N GLU A 176 -11.44 -16.35 -20.15
CA GLU A 176 -10.09 -16.43 -20.70
C GLU A 176 -9.58 -15.06 -21.18
N GLU A 177 -10.42 -14.27 -21.84
CA GLU A 177 -10.09 -12.90 -22.24
C GLU A 177 -9.84 -12.00 -21.03
N ARG A 178 -10.67 -12.08 -19.99
CA ARG A 178 -10.45 -11.34 -18.73
C ARG A 178 -9.13 -11.73 -18.09
N GLN A 179 -8.82 -13.02 -18.02
CA GLN A 179 -7.54 -13.51 -17.49
C GLN A 179 -6.36 -13.06 -18.35
N ARG A 180 -6.47 -13.12 -19.68
CA ARG A 180 -5.45 -12.62 -20.61
C ARG A 180 -5.24 -11.13 -20.44
N GLN A 181 -6.30 -10.34 -20.34
CA GLN A 181 -6.20 -8.90 -20.11
C GLN A 181 -5.55 -8.58 -18.77
N GLU A 182 -5.89 -9.29 -17.69
CA GLU A 182 -5.25 -9.14 -16.38
C GLU A 182 -3.74 -9.43 -16.47
N GLN A 183 -3.38 -10.57 -17.07
CA GLN A 183 -1.98 -10.95 -17.28
C GLN A 183 -1.25 -9.95 -18.17
N GLU A 184 -1.87 -9.48 -19.25
CA GLU A 184 -1.31 -8.45 -20.13
C GLU A 184 -1.12 -7.14 -19.40
N ARG A 185 -2.05 -6.70 -18.54
CA ARG A 185 -1.90 -5.48 -17.72
C ARG A 185 -0.74 -5.61 -16.74
N ILE A 186 -0.63 -6.75 -16.06
CA ILE A 186 0.48 -7.01 -15.13
C ILE A 186 1.81 -7.03 -15.90
N GLN A 187 1.88 -7.72 -17.04
CA GLN A 187 3.07 -7.80 -17.88
C GLN A 187 3.44 -6.44 -18.48
N GLN A 188 2.47 -5.67 -18.99
CA GLN A 188 2.69 -4.33 -19.52
C GLN A 188 3.16 -3.38 -18.41
N GLY A 189 2.56 -3.46 -17.21
CA GLY A 189 3.00 -2.70 -16.05
C GLY A 189 4.43 -3.05 -15.64
N ALA A 190 4.79 -4.33 -15.63
CA ALA A 190 6.16 -4.78 -15.35
C ALA A 190 7.15 -4.32 -16.43
N LYS A 191 6.79 -4.43 -17.72
CA LYS A 191 7.60 -3.94 -18.85
C LYS A 191 7.83 -2.43 -18.75
N ARG A 192 6.78 -1.64 -18.53
CA ARG A 192 6.89 -0.18 -18.36
C ARG A 192 7.83 0.20 -17.22
N ARG A 193 7.69 -0.44 -16.04
CA ARG A 193 8.60 -0.21 -14.91
C ARG A 193 10.06 -0.54 -15.27
N ASN A 194 10.29 -1.63 -16.01
CA ASN A 194 11.64 -2.00 -16.42
C ASN A 194 12.22 -1.02 -17.46
N GLU A 195 11.42 -0.58 -18.42
CA GLU A 195 11.81 0.44 -19.40
C GLU A 195 12.14 1.78 -18.73
N GLU A 196 11.33 2.22 -17.77
CA GLU A 196 11.58 3.44 -16.98
C GLU A 196 12.89 3.33 -16.20
N ARG A 197 13.13 2.22 -15.49
CA ARG A 197 14.39 1.94 -14.79
C ARG A 197 15.58 1.97 -15.73
N THR A 198 15.46 1.36 -16.91
CA THR A 198 16.53 1.31 -17.91
C THR A 198 16.81 2.69 -18.49
N ARG A 199 15.78 3.49 -18.79
CA ARG A 199 15.93 4.87 -19.27
C ARG A 199 16.64 5.73 -18.24
N ASP A 200 16.25 5.60 -16.98
CA ASP A 200 16.83 6.35 -15.87
C ASP A 200 18.30 5.96 -15.63
N MET A 201 18.62 4.67 -15.67
CA MET A 201 20.00 4.17 -15.63
C MET A 201 20.84 4.72 -16.79
N ASN A 202 20.31 4.70 -18.01
CA ASN A 202 21.00 5.25 -19.17
C ASN A 202 21.23 6.76 -19.05
N ALA A 203 20.25 7.51 -18.52
CA ALA A 203 20.41 8.94 -18.25
C ALA A 203 21.49 9.20 -17.19
N PHE A 204 21.57 8.36 -16.15
CA PHE A 204 22.62 8.42 -15.14
C PHE A 204 24.01 8.18 -15.74
N ILE A 205 24.19 7.13 -16.55
CA ILE A 205 25.47 6.82 -17.21
C ILE A 205 25.91 7.98 -18.12
N ALA A 206 24.97 8.61 -18.82
CA ALA A 206 25.26 9.76 -19.69
C ALA A 206 25.71 11.00 -18.89
N ALA A 207 25.12 11.26 -17.73
CA ALA A 207 25.47 12.40 -16.87
C ALA A 207 26.74 12.17 -16.03
N TYR A 208 26.98 10.93 -15.62
CA TYR A 208 28.07 10.53 -14.73
C TYR A 208 28.87 9.35 -15.30
N PRO A 209 29.57 9.53 -16.44
CA PRO A 209 30.28 8.44 -17.11
C PRO A 209 31.44 7.85 -16.29
N ASN A 210 31.94 8.56 -15.28
CA ASN A 210 33.07 8.15 -14.45
C ASN A 210 32.67 7.45 -13.14
N VAL A 211 31.37 7.36 -12.83
CA VAL A 211 30.88 6.76 -11.58
C VAL A 211 30.59 5.28 -11.84
N LYS A 212 31.28 4.41 -11.13
CA LYS A 212 31.08 2.96 -11.24
C LYS A 212 29.93 2.50 -10.34
N PRO A 213 29.23 1.40 -10.66
CA PRO A 213 28.15 0.87 -9.83
C PRO A 213 28.56 0.62 -8.38
N GLU A 214 29.79 0.18 -8.14
CA GLU A 214 30.33 -0.12 -6.81
C GLU A 214 30.60 1.15 -5.98
N SER A 215 30.70 2.31 -6.63
CA SER A 215 30.93 3.60 -5.97
C SER A 215 29.63 4.32 -5.59
N ILE A 216 28.47 3.74 -5.93
CA ILE A 216 27.16 4.31 -5.59
C ILE A 216 26.82 3.90 -4.14
N PRO A 217 26.64 4.86 -3.22
CA PRO A 217 26.32 4.55 -1.82
C PRO A 217 25.00 3.79 -1.68
N PRO A 218 24.87 2.90 -0.67
CA PRO A 218 23.64 2.12 -0.45
C PRO A 218 22.41 3.00 -0.17
N GLN A 219 22.62 4.21 0.36
CA GLN A 219 21.55 5.18 0.61
C GLN A 219 20.86 5.65 -0.68
N VAL A 220 21.60 5.76 -1.78
CA VAL A 220 21.05 6.12 -3.11
C VAL A 220 20.17 4.98 -3.62
N TRP A 221 20.63 3.72 -3.48
CA TRP A 221 19.82 2.56 -3.85
C TRP A 221 18.55 2.42 -3.02
N ALA A 222 18.60 2.76 -1.73
CA ALA A 222 17.41 2.79 -0.87
C ALA A 222 16.39 3.85 -1.33
N GLN A 223 16.83 5.00 -1.85
CA GLN A 223 15.95 6.01 -2.44
C GLN A 223 15.34 5.53 -3.77
N VAL A 224 16.12 4.85 -4.61
CA VAL A 224 15.61 4.24 -5.86
C VAL A 224 14.59 3.14 -5.58
N ALA A 225 14.79 2.33 -4.53
CA ALA A 225 13.81 1.33 -4.09
C ALA A 225 12.48 1.97 -3.62
N LYS A 226 12.52 3.20 -3.12
CA LYS A 226 11.34 4.00 -2.77
C LYS A 226 10.65 4.64 -3.99
N GLY A 227 11.23 4.52 -5.17
CA GLY A 227 10.67 5.03 -6.42
C GLY A 227 11.28 6.33 -6.93
N GLU A 228 12.38 6.82 -6.32
CA GLU A 228 13.12 7.95 -6.89
C GLU A 228 13.98 7.53 -8.10
N SER A 229 14.20 8.46 -9.02
CA SER A 229 15.18 8.29 -10.10
C SER A 229 16.60 8.20 -9.52
N LEU A 230 17.41 7.27 -10.00
CA LEU A 230 18.82 7.07 -9.65
C LEU A 230 19.63 8.34 -9.86
N MET A 231 19.36 9.07 -10.94
CA MET A 231 19.99 10.36 -11.20
C MET A 231 19.65 11.38 -10.12
N SER A 232 18.37 11.50 -9.76
CA SER A 232 17.90 12.41 -8.71
C SER A 232 18.51 12.05 -7.35
N ALA A 233 18.38 10.79 -6.93
CA ALA A 233 18.90 10.29 -5.66
C ALA A 233 20.41 10.53 -5.53
N TYR A 234 21.19 10.24 -6.58
CA TYR A 234 22.64 10.48 -6.56
C TYR A 234 23.00 11.97 -6.50
N THR A 235 22.27 12.83 -7.24
CA THR A 235 22.50 14.28 -7.16
C THR A 235 22.22 14.82 -5.77
N MET A 236 21.16 14.33 -5.11
CA MET A 236 20.81 14.74 -3.76
C MET A 236 21.88 14.30 -2.75
N HIS A 237 22.35 13.06 -2.84
CA HIS A 237 23.43 12.57 -1.98
C HIS A 237 24.70 13.41 -2.13
N ARG A 238 25.10 13.70 -3.37
CA ARG A 238 26.27 14.53 -3.64
C ARG A 238 26.11 15.95 -3.09
N ASN A 239 24.91 16.53 -3.18
CA ASN A 239 24.64 17.84 -2.60
C ASN A 239 24.76 17.79 -1.07
N GLN A 240 24.25 16.75 -0.41
CA GLN A 240 24.39 16.55 1.03
C GLN A 240 25.86 16.40 1.45
N GLU A 241 26.65 15.65 0.70
CA GLU A 241 28.10 15.53 0.95
C GLU A 241 28.81 16.88 0.82
N LEU A 242 28.48 17.66 -0.22
CA LEU A 242 29.04 18.99 -0.43
C LEU A 242 28.64 19.96 0.69
N GLU A 243 27.39 19.93 1.12
CA GLU A 243 26.91 20.73 2.25
C GLU A 243 27.59 20.34 3.56
N ALA A 244 27.76 19.04 3.82
CA ALA A 244 28.51 18.54 4.96
C ALA A 244 29.98 18.99 4.93
N GLN A 245 30.62 18.98 3.76
CA GLN A 245 31.98 19.49 3.59
C GLN A 245 32.06 21.00 3.85
N ILE A 246 31.16 21.80 3.27
CA ILE A 246 31.12 23.26 3.46
C ILE A 246 30.88 23.61 4.94
N THR A 247 29.96 22.91 5.61
CA THR A 247 29.67 23.14 7.03
C THR A 247 30.84 22.74 7.92
N ALA A 248 31.49 21.61 7.65
CA ALA A 248 32.70 21.18 8.36
C ALA A 248 33.87 22.17 8.14
N GLU A 249 34.09 22.64 6.91
CA GLU A 249 35.09 23.66 6.61
C GLU A 249 34.79 24.98 7.32
N ARG A 250 33.54 25.44 7.29
CA ARG A 250 33.11 26.66 7.98
C ARG A 250 33.31 26.53 9.48
N GLN A 251 32.96 25.38 10.07
CA GLN A 251 33.16 25.12 11.49
C GLN A 251 34.66 25.09 11.83
N ASN A 252 35.49 24.46 11.01
CA ASN A 252 36.95 24.47 11.18
C ASN A 252 37.54 25.88 11.07
N GLN A 253 37.06 26.70 10.15
CA GLN A 253 37.46 28.11 10.04
C GLN A 253 37.02 28.93 11.25
N GLN A 254 35.78 28.76 11.72
CA GLN A 254 35.30 29.43 12.93
C GLN A 254 36.09 28.98 14.16
N ASN A 255 36.39 27.69 14.28
CA ASN A 255 37.25 27.17 15.34
C ASN A 255 38.64 27.77 15.25
N ARG A 256 39.25 27.89 14.06
CA ARG A 256 40.56 28.55 13.87
C ARG A 256 40.55 30.04 14.20
N GLN A 257 39.45 30.75 13.90
CA GLN A 257 39.29 32.16 14.24
C GLN A 257 39.01 32.39 15.74
N ARG A 258 38.27 31.46 16.37
CA ARG A 258 37.95 31.50 17.81
C ARG A 258 39.06 30.93 18.68
N THR A 259 39.91 30.07 18.16
CA THR A 259 41.13 29.65 18.83
C THR A 259 42.10 30.82 18.71
N PRO A 260 42.35 31.61 19.78
CA PRO A 260 43.47 32.55 19.74
C PRO A 260 44.69 31.70 19.41
N GLY A 261 45.42 32.07 18.35
CA GLY A 261 46.52 31.28 17.84
C GLY A 261 47.36 30.75 19.00
N SER A 262 47.62 29.43 19.00
CA SER A 262 48.54 28.81 19.96
C SER A 262 49.76 29.72 20.06
N LEU A 263 49.90 30.36 21.22
CA LEU A 263 51.07 31.11 21.66
C LEU A 263 52.20 30.09 21.86
N ASN A 264 52.64 29.47 20.76
CA ASN A 264 53.95 28.89 20.60
C ASN A 264 54.73 29.81 19.66
N SER A 265 54.91 31.05 20.09
CA SER A 265 55.97 31.92 19.59
C SER A 265 56.66 32.56 20.79
N GLY A 266 57.60 31.82 21.37
CA GLY A 266 58.63 32.36 22.23
C GLY A 266 58.28 32.47 23.72
N LEU A 267 58.15 31.35 24.42
CA LEU A 267 58.63 31.30 25.80
C LEU A 267 59.88 30.42 25.82
N ASP A 268 61.00 31.13 25.92
CA ASP A 268 62.29 30.66 26.38
C ASP A 268 62.11 29.68 27.55
N GLY A 269 62.82 28.55 27.47
CA GLY A 269 62.68 27.41 28.40
C GLY A 269 63.18 27.67 29.82
N SER A 270 63.23 28.92 30.30
CA SER A 270 63.86 29.25 31.58
C SER A 270 62.89 29.30 32.77
N THR A 271 61.59 29.58 32.56
CA THR A 271 60.68 29.87 33.69
C THR A 271 60.07 28.62 34.31
N ARG A 272 59.95 27.52 33.55
CA ARG A 272 59.43 26.25 34.07
C ARG A 272 60.48 25.51 34.90
N ASP A 273 61.74 25.59 34.48
CA ASP A 273 62.89 25.02 35.19
C ASP A 273 63.22 25.74 36.51
N GLU A 274 62.92 27.04 36.63
CA GLU A 274 63.10 27.78 37.89
C GLU A 274 62.04 27.45 38.94
N ILE A 275 60.79 27.28 38.53
CA ILE A 275 59.69 26.93 39.44
C ILE A 275 59.84 25.49 39.94
N ASP A 276 60.20 24.55 39.06
CA ASP A 276 60.46 23.15 39.46
C ASP A 276 61.71 23.05 40.36
N LYS A 277 62.76 23.85 40.15
CA LYS A 277 63.92 23.89 41.06
C LYS A 277 63.59 24.39 42.46
N ILE A 278 62.65 25.33 42.62
CA ILE A 278 62.28 25.85 43.95
C ILE A 278 61.37 24.86 44.69
N TRP A 279 60.60 24.05 43.98
CA TRP A 279 59.67 23.09 44.57
C TRP A 279 60.33 21.76 45.00
N TYR A 280 61.43 21.37 44.36
CA TYR A 280 62.16 20.11 44.61
C TYR A 280 63.51 20.29 45.33
N ALA A 281 63.81 21.45 45.92
CA ALA A 281 65.09 21.73 46.59
C ALA A 281 65.09 21.55 48.12
N ASP A 282 63.99 21.13 48.73
CA ASP A 282 63.94 20.72 50.15
C ASP A 282 63.47 19.26 50.25
N ASP A 283 64.41 18.34 50.02
CA ASP A 283 64.46 17.00 50.63
C ASP A 283 65.94 16.53 50.69
#